data_AF-A0A7X1SSD1-F1
#
_entry.id   AF-A0A7X1SSD1-F1
#
_cell.length_a   1.000
_cell.length_b   1.000
_cell.length_c   1.000
_cell.angle_alpha   90.00
_cell.angle_beta   90.00
_cell.angle_gamma   90.00
#
_symmetry.space_group_name_H-M   'P 1'
#
loop_
_entity.id
_entity.type
_entity.pdbx_description
1 polymer ?
#
loop_
_entity_poly.entity_id
_entity_poly.type
_entity_poly.pdbx_seq_one_letter_code
_entity_poly.pdbx_strand_id
1 'polypeptide(L)' 'EERRYQMRVEGLPEDIRAIAWKAQVRLCQRYRLLASTGKALPKVITAIARELVGFIWDIGRRIQPI' A
#
# COMPACT_ATOMS: atom_id res chain seq x y z
N GLU A 1 7.76 -3.90 -16.19
CA GLU A 1 7.68 -3.09 -14.95
C GLU A 1 7.75 -3.94 -13.68
N GLU A 2 7.12 -5.11 -13.65
CA GLU A 2 7.09 -6.04 -12.50
C GLU A 2 8.48 -6.44 -11.96
N ARG A 3 9.43 -6.77 -12.84
CA ARG A 3 10.85 -7.01 -12.46
C ARG A 3 11.50 -5.85 -11.71
N ARG A 4 11.14 -4.61 -12.05
CA ARG A 4 11.71 -3.42 -11.40
C ARG A 4 11.18 -3.26 -9.98
N TYR A 5 9.93 -3.65 -9.72
CA TYR A 5 9.38 -3.68 -8.38
C TYR A 5 9.98 -4.81 -7.55
N GLN A 6 10.17 -6.00 -8.14
CA GLN A 6 10.82 -7.14 -7.48
C GLN A 6 12.25 -6.81 -7.04
N MET A 7 13.08 -6.26 -7.95
CA MET A 7 14.44 -5.81 -7.62
C MET A 7 14.50 -4.82 -6.46
N ARG A 8 13.50 -3.93 -6.33
CA ARG A 8 13.47 -2.93 -5.25
C ARG A 8 13.19 -3.52 -3.87
N VAL A 9 12.57 -4.70 -3.81
CA VAL A 9 12.13 -5.32 -2.56
C VAL A 9 12.84 -6.64 -2.26
N GLU A 10 13.74 -7.10 -3.14
CA GLU A 10 14.45 -8.38 -3.01
C GLU A 10 15.19 -8.53 -1.67
N GLY A 11 15.78 -7.46 -1.15
CA GLY A 11 16.48 -7.46 0.15
C GLY A 11 15.60 -7.26 1.39
N LEU A 12 14.28 -7.10 1.22
CA LEU A 12 13.37 -6.91 2.35
C LEU A 12 12.90 -8.26 2.91
N PRO A 13 12.65 -8.36 4.23
CA PRO A 13 12.04 -9.53 4.83
C PRO A 13 10.70 -9.91 4.17
N GLU A 14 10.43 -11.21 4.09
CA GLU A 14 9.25 -11.75 3.40
C GLU A 14 7.93 -11.21 3.98
N ASP A 15 7.86 -11.03 5.30
CA ASP A 15 6.68 -10.48 5.96
C ASP A 15 6.41 -9.03 5.54
N ILE A 16 7.45 -8.21 5.37
CA ILE A 16 7.33 -6.84 4.85
C ILE A 16 6.87 -6.86 3.39
N ARG A 17 7.40 -7.75 2.55
CA ARG A 17 6.96 -7.91 1.16
C ARG A 17 5.48 -8.31 1.08
N ALA A 18 5.05 -9.24 1.92
CA ALA A 18 3.66 -9.69 1.98
C ALA A 18 2.70 -8.56 2.37
N ILE A 19 3.07 -7.72 3.34
CA ILE A 19 2.26 -6.55 3.75
C ILE A 19 2.19 -5.53 2.61
N ALA A 20 3.31 -5.24 1.95
CA ALA A 20 3.36 -4.32 0.83
C ALA A 20 2.47 -4.80 -0.34
N TRP A 21 2.50 -6.09 -0.66
CA TRP A 21 1.62 -6.68 -1.67
C TRP A 21 0.14 -6.57 -1.29
N LYS A 22 -0.20 -6.94 -0.05
CA LYS A 22 -1.56 -6.79 0.49
C LYS A 22 -2.05 -5.35 0.42
N ALA A 23 -1.19 -4.38 0.71
CA ALA A 23 -1.49 -2.96 0.59
C ALA A 23 -1.81 -2.58 -0.87
N GLN A 24 -0.94 -2.97 -1.83
CA GLN A 24 -1.15 -2.66 -3.24
C GLN A 24 -2.49 -3.18 -3.77
N VAL A 25 -2.77 -4.47 -3.56
CA VAL A 25 -4.02 -5.09 -4.03
C VAL A 25 -5.24 -4.37 -3.46
N ARG A 26 -5.24 -4.12 -2.14
CA ARG A 26 -6.36 -3.50 -1.44
C ARG A 26 -6.56 -2.04 -1.85
N LEU A 27 -5.50 -1.22 -1.86
CA LEU A 27 -5.59 0.21 -2.17
C LEU A 27 -6.02 0.44 -3.62
N CYS A 28 -5.51 -0.36 -4.57
CA CYS A 28 -5.92 -0.30 -5.96
C CYS A 28 -7.40 -0.69 -6.15
N GLN A 29 -7.85 -1.76 -5.48
CA GLN A 29 -9.26 -2.16 -5.51
C GLN A 29 -10.16 -1.07 -4.91
N ARG A 30 -9.79 -0.53 -3.75
CA ARG A 30 -10.56 0.51 -3.05
C ARG A 30 -10.60 1.81 -3.83
N TYR A 31 -9.51 2.18 -4.49
CA TYR A 31 -9.47 3.34 -5.37
C TYR A 31 -10.47 3.19 -6.51
N ARG A 32 -10.46 2.06 -7.23
CA ARG A 32 -11.40 1.81 -8.34
C ARG A 32 -12.86 1.88 -7.88
N LEU A 33 -13.18 1.27 -6.74
CA LEU A 33 -14.53 1.29 -6.17
C LEU A 33 -14.97 2.72 -5.81
N LEU A 34 -14.12 3.50 -5.15
CA LEU A 34 -14.48 4.85 -4.72
C LEU A 34 -14.55 5.82 -5.90
N ALA A 35 -13.64 5.70 -6.87
CA ALA A 35 -13.64 6.49 -8.09
C ALA A 35 -14.89 6.24 -8.93
N SER A 36 -15.38 4.98 -8.99
CA SER A 36 -16.61 4.66 -9.74
C SER A 36 -17.89 5.20 -9.11
N THR A 37 -17.84 5.70 -7.86
CA THR A 37 -19.03 6.26 -7.19
C THR A 37 -19.30 7.74 -7.49
N GLY A 38 -18.50 8.38 -8.37
CA GLY A 38 -18.67 9.80 -8.71
C GLY A 38 -18.22 10.78 -7.62
N LYS A 39 -17.57 10.29 -6.55
CA LYS A 39 -16.97 11.15 -5.51
C LYS A 39 -15.84 11.99 -6.11
N ALA A 40 -15.70 13.22 -5.63
CA ALA A 40 -14.58 14.09 -6.01
C ALA A 40 -13.23 13.38 -5.78
N LEU A 41 -12.38 13.36 -6.81
CA LEU A 41 -11.11 12.64 -6.80
C LEU A 41 -10.22 12.98 -5.59
N PRO A 42 -10.10 14.24 -5.13
CA PRO A 42 -9.35 14.55 -3.90
C PRO A 42 -9.85 13.79 -2.67
N LYS A 43 -11.17 13.62 -2.51
CA LYS A 43 -11.75 12.86 -1.38
C LYS A 43 -11.41 11.38 -1.47
N VAL A 44 -11.43 10.82 -2.69
CA VAL A 44 -11.01 9.43 -2.94
C VAL A 44 -9.54 9.26 -2.56
N ILE A 45 -8.66 10.13 -3.08
CA ILE A 45 -7.21 10.09 -2.80
C ILE A 45 -6.94 10.20 -1.31
N THR A 46 -7.60 11.13 -0.59
CA THR A 46 -7.44 11.25 0.87
C THR A 46 -7.85 9.97 1.61
N ALA A 47 -8.92 9.30 1.18
CA ALA A 47 -9.35 8.04 1.80
C ALA A 47 -8.32 6.92 1.59
N ILE A 48 -7.73 6.83 0.39
CA ILE A 48 -6.68 5.86 0.07
C ILE A 48 -5.39 6.17 0.84
N ALA A 49 -4.97 7.44 0.92
CA ALA A 49 -3.79 7.86 1.66
C ALA A 49 -3.91 7.52 3.15
N ARG A 50 -5.09 7.72 3.77
CA ARG A 50 -5.32 7.34 5.17
C ARG A 50 -5.17 5.84 5.40
N GLU A 51 -5.63 5.02 4.47
CA GLU A 51 -5.47 3.57 4.57
C GLU A 51 -4.00 3.15 4.35
N LEU A 52 -3.29 3.80 3.42
CA LEU A 52 -1.85 3.59 3.20
C LEU A 52 -1.02 3.86 4.45
N VAL A 53 -1.32 4.92 5.22
CA VAL A 53 -0.62 5.21 6.48
C VAL A 53 -0.69 4.03 7.46
N GLY A 54 -1.81 3.31 7.51
CA GLY A 54 -1.94 2.11 8.34
C GLY A 54 -0.99 0.99 7.93
N PHE A 55 -0.78 0.79 6.63
CA PHE A 55 0.19 -0.19 6.13
C PHE A 55 1.64 0.23 6.42
N ILE A 56 1.96 1.52 6.25
CA ILE A 56 3.28 2.05 6.59
C ILE A 56 3.57 1.86 8.09
N TRP A 57 2.59 2.13 8.94
CA TRP A 57 2.70 1.89 10.38
C TRP A 57 2.92 0.41 10.72
N ASP A 58 2.19 -0.50 10.09
CA ASP A 58 2.36 -1.94 10.37
C ASP A 58 3.75 -2.44 9.97
N ILE A 59 4.28 -1.96 8.84
CA ILE A 59 5.67 -2.22 8.41
C ILE A 59 6.65 -1.63 9.42
N GLY A 60 6.48 -0.36 9.81
CA GLY A 60 7.36 0.33 10.74
C GLY A 60 7.45 -0.33 12.12
N ARG A 61 6.37 -0.96 12.60
CA ARG A 61 6.39 -1.71 13.87
C ARG A 61 7.15 -3.04 13.80
N ARG A 62 7.30 -3.62 12.61
CA ARG A 62 7.99 -4.91 12.41
C ARG A 62 9.48 -4.74 12.16
N ILE A 63 9.88 -3.58 11.65
CA ILE A 63 11.26 -3.15 11.58
C ILE A 63 11.60 -2.54 12.95
N GLN A 64 11.97 -3.38 13.93
CA GLN A 64 12.47 -2.88 15.21
C GLN A 64 13.67 -1.94 14.95
N PRO A 65 13.77 -0.79 15.64
CA PRO A 65 15.04 -0.09 15.70
C PRO A 65 16.05 -0.99 16.42
N ILE A 66 17.22 -1.17 15.81
CA ILE A 66 18.41 -1.68 16.50
C ILE A 66 18.81 -0.65 17.56
#